data_AF-A0A852H858-F1
#
_entry.id   AF-A0A852H858-F1
#
_cell.length_a   1.000
_cell.length_b   1.000
_cell.length_c   1.000
_cell.angle_alpha   90.00
_cell.angle_beta   90.00
_cell.angle_gamma   90.00
#
_symmetry.space_group_name_H-M   'P 1'
#
loop_
_entity.id
_entity.type
_entity.pdbx_description
1 polymer ?
#
loop_
_entity_poly.entity_id
_entity_poly.type
_entity_poly.pdbx_seq_one_letter_code
_entity_poly.pdbx_strand_id
1 'polypeptide(L)'
;KKKDRQQKKDRQQKKDRQQKGEPPAGPGGERDPEPPVAEPAPSGRSAALRARMEARLVSARFRYINQQLYTSTSREAARLFRSDPEAFHIYHRGFARQVERWPQNPLHRIVRYLRRRPATLVVADFGCGDCTLANSVRNKVHCFDLVPLSPLVTVCDMAKVGTA
;
A
#
# COMPACT_ATOMS: atom_id res chain seq x y z
N LYS A 1 -41.22 -7.83 15.64
CA LYS A 1 -39.76 -8.05 15.68
C LYS A 1 -39.30 -9.51 15.94
N LYS A 2 -40.07 -10.40 16.60
CA LYS A 2 -39.74 -11.85 16.68
C LYS A 2 -40.25 -12.69 15.49
N LYS A 3 -41.34 -12.29 14.81
CA LYS A 3 -41.95 -13.04 13.70
C LYS A 3 -41.13 -13.04 12.39
N ASP A 4 -40.45 -11.95 12.05
CA ASP A 4 -39.61 -11.88 10.81
C ASP A 4 -38.35 -12.76 10.87
N ARG A 5 -37.86 -13.03 12.08
CA ARG A 5 -36.67 -13.87 12.29
C ARG A 5 -36.98 -15.37 12.11
N GLN A 6 -38.25 -15.76 12.28
CA GLN A 6 -38.72 -17.13 12.10
C GLN A 6 -38.92 -17.44 10.61
N GLN A 7 -39.56 -16.55 9.83
CA GLN A 7 -39.74 -16.73 8.39
C GLN A 7 -38.43 -16.83 7.59
N LYS A 8 -37.36 -16.15 8.05
CA LYS A 8 -36.04 -16.21 7.41
C LYS A 8 -35.32 -17.55 7.67
N LYS A 9 -35.61 -18.22 8.79
CA LYS A 9 -35.06 -19.56 9.10
C LYS A 9 -35.74 -20.66 8.29
N ASP A 10 -37.07 -20.60 8.13
CA ASP A 10 -37.83 -21.59 7.37
C ASP A 10 -37.48 -21.55 5.86
N ARG A 11 -37.15 -20.37 5.33
CA ARG A 11 -36.72 -20.21 3.93
C ARG A 11 -35.32 -20.77 3.65
N GLN A 12 -34.46 -20.81 4.68
CA GLN A 12 -33.11 -21.39 4.58
C GLN A 12 -33.16 -22.92 4.64
N GLN A 13 -33.99 -23.50 5.52
CA GLN A 13 -34.19 -24.96 5.61
C GLN A 13 -34.84 -25.56 4.35
N LYS A 14 -35.68 -24.79 3.63
CA LYS A 14 -36.27 -25.26 2.37
C LYS A 14 -35.28 -25.32 1.21
N LYS A 15 -34.14 -24.61 1.30
CA LYS A 15 -33.11 -24.60 0.25
C LYS A 15 -32.11 -25.76 0.39
N ASP A 16 -31.86 -26.23 1.61
CA ASP A 16 -30.97 -27.37 1.89
C ASP A 16 -31.61 -28.74 1.61
N ARG A 17 -32.94 -28.81 1.48
CA ARG A 17 -33.67 -30.05 1.21
C ARG A 17 -33.72 -30.45 -0.28
N GLN A 18 -33.21 -29.60 -1.18
CA GLN A 18 -33.39 -29.77 -2.63
C GLN A 18 -32.10 -30.15 -3.39
N GLN A 19 -31.06 -30.60 -2.69
CA GLN A 19 -29.88 -31.25 -3.28
C GLN A 19 -29.51 -32.52 -2.50
N LYS A 20 -30.42 -33.50 -2.50
CA LYS A 20 -30.08 -34.91 -2.29
C LYS A 20 -30.86 -35.74 -3.30
N GLY A 21 -30.26 -35.98 -4.45
CA GLY A 21 -30.67 -37.02 -5.39
C GLY A 21 -29.65 -38.15 -5.31
N GLU A 22 -30.10 -39.33 -4.90
CA GLU A 22 -29.43 -40.62 -5.13
C GLU A 22 -29.41 -40.92 -6.64
N PRO A 23 -28.47 -41.76 -7.13
CA PRO A 23 -28.90 -43.06 -7.68
C PRO A 23 -27.84 -44.17 -7.45
N PRO A 24 -27.92 -45.39 -8.03
CA PRO A 24 -28.21 -46.62 -7.29
C PRO A 24 -27.02 -47.61 -7.25
N ALA A 25 -27.18 -48.68 -6.48
CA ALA A 25 -26.23 -49.77 -6.31
C ALA A 25 -26.13 -50.73 -7.50
N GLY A 26 -24.93 -51.25 -7.76
CA GLY A 26 -24.63 -52.44 -8.56
C GLY A 26 -23.13 -52.79 -8.52
N PRO A 27 -22.72 -54.08 -8.55
CA PRO A 27 -21.59 -54.55 -7.75
C PRO A 27 -20.33 -54.99 -8.55
N GLY A 28 -19.20 -55.06 -7.84
CA GLY A 28 -18.12 -56.05 -8.08
C GLY A 28 -16.76 -55.49 -8.55
N GLY A 29 -15.69 -55.89 -7.85
CA GLY A 29 -14.37 -56.13 -8.46
C GLY A 29 -13.19 -55.24 -8.08
N GLU A 30 -12.43 -55.70 -7.07
CA GLU A 30 -10.95 -55.64 -6.96
C GLU A 30 -10.19 -54.33 -6.69
N ARG A 31 -9.00 -54.52 -6.07
CA ARG A 31 -8.22 -53.61 -5.22
C ARG A 31 -7.22 -52.78 -6.01
N ASP A 32 -6.96 -51.55 -5.55
CA ASP A 32 -5.73 -50.78 -5.83
C ASP A 32 -5.54 -49.62 -4.81
N PRO A 33 -4.34 -49.02 -4.69
CA PRO A 33 -3.69 -48.72 -3.41
C PRO A 33 -4.06 -47.36 -2.76
N GLU A 34 -3.76 -47.28 -1.46
CA GLU A 34 -4.07 -46.19 -0.53
C GLU A 34 -3.48 -44.83 -0.96
N PRO A 35 -4.27 -43.73 -1.01
CA PRO A 35 -3.77 -42.41 -1.38
C PRO A 35 -2.95 -41.78 -0.24
N PRO A 36 -1.95 -40.93 -0.56
CA PRO A 36 -1.14 -40.28 0.46
C PRO A 36 -2.00 -39.34 1.30
N VAL A 37 -1.82 -39.42 2.61
CA VAL A 37 -2.53 -38.62 3.62
C VAL A 37 -2.34 -37.14 3.30
N ALA A 38 -3.40 -36.47 2.87
CA ALA A 38 -3.41 -35.02 2.71
C ALA A 38 -3.35 -34.36 4.08
N GLU A 39 -2.30 -33.57 4.33
CA GLU A 39 -2.23 -32.71 5.52
C GLU A 39 -3.42 -31.72 5.55
N PRO A 40 -4.08 -31.52 6.70
CA PRO A 40 -5.17 -30.57 6.79
C PRO A 40 -4.64 -29.13 6.74
N ALA A 41 -5.01 -28.40 5.69
CA ALA A 41 -4.64 -27.00 5.50
C ALA A 41 -5.16 -26.08 6.62
N PRO A 42 -4.30 -25.32 7.34
CA PRO A 42 -4.75 -24.31 8.30
C PRO A 42 -4.96 -22.95 7.58
N SER A 43 -5.76 -22.88 6.52
CA SER A 43 -5.51 -21.87 5.46
C SER A 43 -6.35 -20.57 5.43
N GLY A 44 -7.20 -20.27 6.42
CA GLY A 44 -8.05 -19.06 6.35
C GLY A 44 -7.79 -18.01 7.44
N ARG A 45 -8.14 -18.37 8.68
CA ARG A 45 -8.24 -17.41 9.79
C ARG A 45 -6.88 -16.98 10.34
N SER A 46 -5.92 -17.91 10.41
CA SER A 46 -4.55 -17.64 10.87
C SER A 46 -3.81 -16.72 9.89
N ALA A 47 -3.89 -17.01 8.59
CA ALA A 47 -3.34 -16.17 7.53
C ALA A 47 -3.93 -14.74 7.56
N ALA A 48 -5.25 -14.62 7.72
CA ALA A 48 -5.92 -13.32 7.85
C ALA A 48 -5.47 -12.53 9.10
N LEU A 49 -5.26 -13.21 10.24
CA LEU A 49 -4.74 -12.58 11.45
C LEU A 49 -3.31 -12.10 11.25
N ARG A 50 -2.45 -12.94 10.66
CA ARG A 50 -1.05 -12.61 10.35
C ARG A 50 -0.97 -11.38 9.44
N ALA A 51 -1.74 -11.34 8.35
CA ALA A 51 -1.77 -10.19 7.44
C ALA A 51 -2.20 -8.89 8.14
N ARG A 52 -3.16 -8.96 9.07
CA ARG A 52 -3.58 -7.79 9.88
C ARG A 52 -2.48 -7.32 10.83
N MET A 53 -1.76 -8.26 11.45
CA MET A 53 -0.62 -7.93 12.32
C MET A 53 0.52 -7.30 11.51
N GLU A 54 0.87 -7.87 10.37
CA GLU A 54 1.88 -7.32 9.44
C GLU A 54 1.50 -5.90 8.98
N ALA A 55 0.23 -5.68 8.58
CA ALA A 55 -0.23 -4.35 8.19
C ALA A 55 -0.13 -3.32 9.33
N ARG A 56 -0.38 -3.74 10.59
CA ARG A 56 -0.21 -2.89 11.77
C ARG A 56 1.25 -2.56 12.04
N LEU A 57 2.15 -3.52 11.88
CA LEU A 57 3.59 -3.32 12.02
C LEU A 57 4.13 -2.34 10.97
N VAL A 58 3.75 -2.51 9.69
CA VAL A 58 4.14 -1.58 8.61
C VAL A 58 3.66 -0.16 8.92
N SER A 59 2.41 -0.02 9.40
CA SER A 59 1.86 1.29 9.77
C SER A 59 2.58 1.91 10.97
N ALA A 60 3.01 1.10 11.94
CA ALA A 60 3.78 1.58 13.09
C ALA A 60 5.19 2.02 12.67
N ARG A 61 5.87 1.24 11.82
CA ARG A 61 7.20 1.58 11.28
C ARG A 61 7.14 2.88 10.48
N PHE A 62 6.11 3.07 9.64
CA PHE A 62 5.89 4.35 8.96
C PHE A 62 5.76 5.54 9.92
N ARG A 63 4.92 5.42 10.97
CA ARG A 63 4.74 6.51 11.95
C ARG A 63 6.04 6.84 12.69
N TYR A 64 6.80 5.81 13.05
CA TYR A 64 8.10 5.98 13.68
C TYR A 64 9.08 6.73 12.77
N ILE A 65 9.24 6.29 11.52
CA ILE A 65 10.11 6.96 10.54
C ILE A 65 9.67 8.41 10.34
N ASN A 66 8.36 8.64 10.12
CA ASN A 66 7.82 9.98 9.96
C ASN A 66 8.15 10.87 11.16
N GLN A 67 8.02 10.37 12.39
CA GLN A 67 8.44 11.11 13.59
C GLN A 67 9.93 11.44 13.57
N GLN A 68 10.80 10.47 13.26
CA GLN A 68 12.25 10.71 13.17
C GLN A 68 12.57 11.83 12.16
N LEU A 69 11.91 11.85 11.00
CA LEU A 69 12.10 12.89 9.99
C LEU A 69 11.68 14.29 10.47
N TYR A 70 10.76 14.40 11.43
CA TYR A 70 10.38 15.68 12.03
C TYR A 70 11.24 16.11 13.22
N THR A 71 11.85 15.15 13.93
CA THR A 71 12.57 15.41 15.19
C THR A 71 14.09 15.33 15.08
N SER A 72 14.62 15.07 13.88
CA SER A 72 16.05 14.90 13.63
C SER A 72 16.54 15.85 12.55
N THR A 73 17.86 16.02 12.48
CA THR A 73 18.51 16.84 11.44
C THR A 73 18.43 16.15 10.07
N SER A 74 18.54 16.93 8.98
CA SER A 74 18.62 16.39 7.63
C SER A 74 19.79 15.40 7.44
N ARG A 75 20.91 15.64 8.14
CA ARG A 75 22.07 14.74 8.17
C ARG A 75 21.72 13.38 8.79
N GLU A 76 20.96 13.37 9.87
CA GLU A 76 20.51 12.14 10.53
C GLU A 76 19.47 11.41 9.70
N ALA A 77 18.52 12.12 9.09
CA ALA A 77 17.58 11.54 8.13
C ALA A 77 18.31 10.88 6.94
N ALA A 78 19.34 11.55 6.40
CA ALA A 78 20.18 11.00 5.34
C ALA A 78 20.95 9.76 5.81
N ARG A 79 21.43 9.72 7.07
CA ARG A 79 22.08 8.54 7.64
C ARG A 79 21.09 7.39 7.79
N LEU A 80 19.89 7.64 8.31
CA LEU A 80 18.82 6.66 8.47
C LEU A 80 18.54 5.95 7.14
N PHE A 81 18.31 6.70 6.06
CA PHE A 81 18.00 6.11 4.76
C PHE A 81 19.20 5.42 4.09
N ARG A 82 20.44 5.79 4.42
CA ARG A 82 21.63 5.05 3.97
C ARG A 82 21.80 3.73 4.72
N SER A 83 21.54 3.72 6.03
CA SER A 83 21.67 2.51 6.86
C SER A 83 20.52 1.53 6.66
N ASP A 84 19.33 2.05 6.35
CA ASP A 84 18.12 1.26 6.09
C ASP A 84 17.45 1.77 4.79
N PRO A 85 17.86 1.27 3.62
CA PRO A 85 17.23 1.64 2.34
C PRO A 85 15.74 1.31 2.29
N GLU A 86 15.29 0.30 3.03
CA GLU A 86 13.88 -0.08 3.09
C GLU A 86 13.03 0.98 3.81
N ALA A 87 13.60 1.69 4.80
CA ALA A 87 12.93 2.76 5.52
C ALA A 87 12.39 3.83 4.58
N PHE A 88 13.13 4.17 3.53
CA PHE A 88 12.69 5.15 2.54
C PHE A 88 11.46 4.66 1.77
N HIS A 89 11.44 3.41 1.32
CA HIS A 89 10.27 2.82 0.67
C HIS A 89 9.07 2.66 1.61
N ILE A 90 9.29 2.37 2.89
CA ILE A 90 8.22 2.31 3.90
C ILE A 90 7.63 3.69 4.15
N TYR A 91 8.50 4.71 4.25
CA TYR A 91 8.09 6.10 4.36
C TYR A 91 7.19 6.49 3.17
N HIS A 92 7.65 6.31 1.93
CA HIS A 92 6.88 6.68 0.75
C HIS A 92 5.58 5.89 0.58
N ARG A 93 5.57 4.57 0.82
CA ARG A 93 4.34 3.77 0.78
C ARG A 93 3.33 4.22 1.84
N GLY A 94 3.80 4.52 3.04
CA GLY A 94 2.94 5.05 4.11
C GLY A 94 2.39 6.44 3.77
N PHE A 95 3.23 7.32 3.24
CA PHE A 95 2.85 8.66 2.81
C PHE A 95 1.81 8.62 1.68
N ALA A 96 2.03 7.81 0.64
CA ALA A 96 1.07 7.64 -0.47
C ALA A 96 -0.32 7.20 0.03
N ARG A 97 -0.37 6.20 0.92
CA ARG A 97 -1.62 5.74 1.56
C ARG A 97 -2.30 6.82 2.40
N GLN A 98 -1.54 7.76 2.98
CA GLN A 98 -2.11 8.89 3.69
C GLN A 98 -2.69 9.92 2.72
N VAL A 99 -1.93 10.27 1.67
CA VAL A 99 -2.33 11.24 0.65
C VAL A 99 -3.63 10.83 -0.05
N GLU A 100 -3.85 9.54 -0.31
CA GLU A 100 -5.10 9.01 -0.87
C GLU A 100 -6.35 9.41 -0.07
N ARG A 101 -6.21 9.66 1.24
CA ARG A 101 -7.31 10.00 2.13
C ARG A 101 -7.50 11.49 2.29
N TRP A 102 -6.59 12.31 1.76
CA TRP A 102 -6.68 13.75 1.92
C TRP A 102 -7.81 14.30 1.02
N PRO A 103 -8.67 15.20 1.53
CA PRO A 103 -9.71 15.82 0.72
C PRO A 103 -9.12 16.63 -0.45
N GLN A 104 -7.88 17.10 -0.30
CA GLN A 104 -7.15 17.81 -1.34
C GLN A 104 -5.65 17.53 -1.23
N ASN A 105 -5.06 16.97 -2.29
CA ASN A 105 -3.62 16.86 -2.41
C ASN A 105 -3.00 18.22 -2.80
N PRO A 106 -2.08 18.79 -2.01
CA PRO A 106 -1.44 20.08 -2.32
C PRO A 106 -0.71 20.07 -3.67
N LEU A 107 -0.15 18.92 -4.08
CA LEU A 107 0.55 18.80 -5.35
C LEU A 107 -0.36 19.12 -6.54
N HIS A 108 -1.63 18.71 -6.50
CA HIS A 108 -2.59 19.04 -7.56
C HIS A 108 -2.84 20.56 -7.68
N ARG A 109 -2.79 21.28 -6.56
CA ARG A 109 -2.91 22.75 -6.57
C ARG A 109 -1.68 23.40 -7.18
N ILE A 110 -0.48 22.91 -6.83
CA ILE A 110 0.79 23.40 -7.37
C ILE A 110 0.86 23.14 -8.89
N VAL A 111 0.49 21.94 -9.35
CA VAL A 111 0.42 21.62 -10.79
C VAL A 111 -0.55 22.56 -11.51
N ARG A 112 -1.75 22.78 -10.97
CA ARG A 112 -2.72 23.73 -11.56
C ARG A 112 -2.18 25.15 -11.60
N TYR A 113 -1.47 25.57 -10.55
CA TYR A 113 -0.84 26.88 -10.45
C TYR A 113 0.24 27.06 -11.52
N LEU A 114 1.11 26.07 -11.73
CA LEU A 114 2.19 26.14 -12.72
C LEU A 114 1.66 26.07 -14.16
N ARG A 115 0.63 25.25 -14.42
CA ARG A 115 0.03 25.13 -15.76
C ARG A 115 -0.59 26.42 -16.29
N ARG A 116 -0.92 27.37 -15.40
CA ARG A 116 -1.46 28.70 -15.75
C ARG A 116 -0.37 29.75 -15.95
N ARG A 117 0.90 29.37 -15.89
CA ARG A 117 2.06 30.25 -16.01
C ARG A 117 2.91 29.86 -17.23
N PRO A 118 3.80 30.76 -17.68
CA PRO A 118 4.75 30.43 -18.73
C PRO A 118 5.58 29.19 -18.36
N ALA A 119 5.72 28.26 -19.32
CA ALA A 119 6.55 27.08 -19.16
C ALA A 119 8.05 27.40 -19.05
N THR A 120 8.44 28.64 -19.37
CA THR A 120 9.81 29.16 -19.23
C THR A 120 10.24 29.33 -17.78
N LEU A 121 9.31 29.36 -16.82
CA LEU A 121 9.67 29.37 -15.40
C LEU A 121 10.38 28.06 -15.04
N VAL A 122 11.56 28.21 -14.43
CA VAL A 122 12.33 27.09 -13.87
C VAL A 122 11.86 26.85 -12.44
N VAL A 123 11.62 25.58 -12.10
CA VAL A 123 11.09 25.15 -10.80
C VAL A 123 12.14 24.31 -10.09
N ALA A 124 12.30 24.50 -8.79
CA ALA A 124 13.03 23.57 -7.92
C ALA A 124 12.02 22.86 -7.01
N ASP A 125 12.07 21.53 -6.97
CA ASP A 125 11.21 20.67 -6.19
C ASP A 125 12.05 19.99 -5.09
N PHE A 126 11.91 20.49 -3.86
CA PHE A 126 12.69 20.05 -2.69
C PHE A 126 11.91 19.00 -1.90
N GLY A 127 12.45 17.79 -1.78
CA GLY A 127 11.70 16.62 -1.31
C GLY A 127 10.79 16.07 -2.40
N CYS A 128 11.32 15.97 -3.63
CA CYS A 128 10.53 15.66 -4.82
C CYS A 128 9.98 14.23 -4.87
N GLY A 129 10.48 13.31 -4.05
CA GLY A 129 10.07 11.91 -4.04
C GLY A 129 10.18 11.26 -5.42
N ASP A 130 9.05 10.80 -5.95
CA ASP A 130 8.94 10.14 -7.27
C ASP A 130 8.89 11.12 -8.46
N CYS A 131 9.10 12.41 -8.21
CA CYS A 131 9.07 13.47 -9.22
C CYS A 131 7.71 13.64 -9.91
N THR A 132 6.61 13.35 -9.22
CA THR A 132 5.25 13.55 -9.76
C THR A 132 5.04 14.98 -10.27
N LEU A 133 5.63 16.00 -9.63
CA LEU A 133 5.54 17.39 -10.09
C LEU A 133 6.13 17.56 -11.49
N ALA A 134 7.39 17.15 -11.67
CA ALA A 134 8.12 17.25 -12.93
C ALA A 134 7.38 16.55 -14.07
N ASN A 135 6.84 15.37 -13.81
CA ASN A 135 6.06 14.59 -14.78
C ASN A 135 4.68 15.22 -15.12
N SER A 136 4.21 16.17 -14.31
CA SER A 136 2.86 16.75 -14.43
C SER A 136 2.84 18.12 -15.12
N VAL A 137 3.99 18.73 -15.38
CA VAL A 137 4.10 20.09 -15.93
C VAL A 137 5.09 20.16 -17.09
N ARG A 138 5.02 21.22 -17.90
CA ARG A 138 5.95 21.46 -19.02
C ARG A 138 7.20 22.24 -18.62
N ASN A 139 7.24 22.75 -17.39
CA ASN A 139 8.35 23.52 -16.86
C ASN A 139 9.61 22.66 -16.73
N LYS A 140 10.78 23.28 -16.86
CA LYS A 140 12.02 22.66 -16.40
C LYS A 140 11.97 22.58 -14.87
N VAL A 141 11.92 21.36 -14.34
CA VAL A 141 11.87 21.11 -12.89
C VAL A 141 13.15 20.41 -12.45
N HIS A 142 13.86 21.00 -11.49
CA HIS A 142 14.99 20.41 -10.81
C HIS A 142 14.50 19.67 -9.57
N CYS A 143 14.69 18.36 -9.53
CA CYS A 143 14.18 17.48 -8.49
C CYS A 143 15.28 17.16 -7.49
N PHE A 144 15.07 17.46 -6.21
CA PHE A 144 16.04 17.25 -5.14
C PHE A 144 15.46 16.39 -4.02
N ASP A 145 16.14 15.31 -3.67
CA ASP A 145 15.75 14.43 -2.56
C ASP A 145 16.97 13.73 -1.93
N LEU A 146 16.78 13.12 -0.77
CA LEU A 146 17.79 12.31 -0.10
C LEU A 146 18.01 10.95 -0.77
N VAL A 147 16.99 10.42 -1.47
CA VAL A 147 17.04 9.11 -2.15
C VAL A 147 16.37 9.18 -3.53
N PRO A 148 16.96 8.59 -4.57
CA PRO A 148 16.43 8.68 -5.93
C PRO A 148 15.37 7.61 -6.23
N LEU A 149 14.07 7.97 -6.19
CA LEU A 149 12.97 7.11 -6.70
C LEU A 149 12.75 7.23 -8.21
N SER A 150 13.35 8.24 -8.82
CA SER A 150 13.21 8.57 -10.23
C SER A 150 14.59 8.95 -10.76
N PRO A 151 14.90 8.68 -12.04
CA PRO A 151 16.15 9.12 -12.66
C PRO A 151 16.27 10.65 -12.74
N LEU A 152 15.19 11.39 -12.51
CA LEU A 152 15.19 12.85 -12.48
C LEU A 152 15.75 13.42 -11.16
N VAL A 153 15.85 12.61 -10.11
CA VAL A 153 16.27 13.06 -8.78
C VAL A 153 17.76 13.36 -8.78
N THR A 154 18.11 14.59 -8.41
CA THR A 154 19.45 14.96 -7.95
C THR A 154 19.53 14.68 -6.45
N VAL A 155 20.34 13.70 -6.06
CA VAL A 155 20.48 13.29 -4.66
C VAL A 155 21.24 14.36 -3.89
N CYS A 156 20.58 15.03 -2.94
CA CYS A 156 21.22 16.02 -2.09
C CYS A 156 20.45 16.26 -0.78
N ASP A 157 21.15 16.82 0.20
CA ASP A 157 20.51 17.44 1.36
C ASP A 157 20.03 18.84 0.97
N MET A 158 18.71 19.05 0.92
CA MET A 158 18.11 20.33 0.54
C MET A 158 18.52 21.50 1.44
N ALA A 159 18.94 21.24 2.69
CA ALA A 159 19.49 22.26 3.57
C ALA A 159 20.87 22.78 3.10
N LYS A 160 21.48 22.13 2.10
CA LYS A 160 22.79 22.47 1.54
C LYS A 160 22.74 22.86 0.06
N VAL A 161 21.54 22.96 -0.53
CA VAL A 161 21.40 23.49 -1.88
C VAL A 161 21.64 24.98 -1.79
N GLY A 162 22.78 25.44 -2.30
CA GLY A 162 23.19 26.84 -2.21
C GLY A 162 22.15 27.75 -2.84
N THR A 163 21.71 28.76 -2.08
CA THR A 163 21.03 29.92 -2.65
C THR A 163 22.13 30.80 -3.25
N ALA A 164 22.18 30.86 -4.58
CA ALA A 164 22.99 31.86 -5.28
C ALA A 164 22.48 33.27 -4.98
#